data_AF-A0A2N7WNE1-F1
#
_entry.id   AF-A0A2N7WNE1-F1
#
_cell.length_a   1.000
_cell.length_b   1.000
_cell.length_c   1.000
_cell.angle_alpha   90.00
_cell.angle_beta   90.00
_cell.angle_gamma   90.00
#
_symmetry.space_group_name_H-M   'P 1'
#
loop_
_entity.id
_entity.type
_entity.pdbx_description
1 polymer ?
#
loop_
_entity_poly.entity_id
_entity_poly.type
_entity_poly.pdbx_seq_one_letter_code
_entity_poly.pdbx_strand_id
1 'polypeptide(L)'
;MSNLNRLLKGAQLTSLLSRLGVRSDASRHGAMPLCLVASIFNVRQIEAAYERSLGTTVRRAVLERARQLVMVEGGMVARSGDHILFAFDAGSQAESLSGALPMREASLPDRIVEVLGGAPIYGDSGTVYPAISVRVVGYGDESFDIDAVGAVSIPPGRLPGWRQQFQGDMATAIALFRAMDDGRLVVEVTPVQADALETNYYMLALTERIGNKTRPLGIALTAVERLGLTRRLDRWVVNSLREVLVLNPSMKVKLNTSIDGMLPEAWRLRVMNALLLSPETVSRVAVDAAHGAILSRHRGAA
;
A
#
# COMPACT_ATOMS: atom_id res chain seq x y z
N MET A 1 -30.94 49.70 11.14
CA MET A 1 -30.02 49.30 10.05
C MET A 1 -29.09 48.25 10.65
N SER A 2 -29.20 46.94 10.41
CA SER A 2 -29.07 46.25 9.13
C SER A 2 -29.73 44.86 9.21
N ASN A 3 -31.06 44.85 9.24
CA ASN A 3 -31.92 43.66 9.16
C ASN A 3 -32.12 43.16 7.71
N LEU A 4 -31.17 43.36 6.79
CA LEU A 4 -31.37 43.07 5.36
C LEU A 4 -30.33 42.11 4.73
N ASN A 5 -29.23 41.78 5.41
CA ASN A 5 -28.24 40.81 4.90
C ASN A 5 -28.38 39.39 5.50
N ARG A 6 -29.27 39.19 6.49
CA ARG A 6 -29.57 37.87 7.08
C ARG A 6 -30.73 37.13 6.40
N LEU A 7 -31.57 37.81 5.61
CA LEU A 7 -32.77 37.22 5.01
C LEU A 7 -32.62 36.73 3.57
N LEU A 8 -31.51 37.06 2.89
CA LEU A 8 -31.30 36.70 1.48
C LEU A 8 -30.37 35.50 1.23
N LYS A 9 -29.77 34.90 2.26
CA LYS A 9 -28.83 33.76 2.09
C LYS A 9 -29.33 32.42 2.61
N GLY A 10 -30.41 32.38 3.39
CA GLY A 10 -31.00 31.13 3.88
C GLY A 10 -31.79 30.40 2.80
N ALA A 11 -32.85 31.03 2.29
CA ALA A 11 -33.83 30.35 1.44
C ALA A 11 -33.27 29.84 0.09
N GLN A 12 -32.30 30.52 -0.51
CA GLN A 12 -31.67 30.08 -1.76
C GLN A 12 -30.67 28.94 -1.55
N LEU A 13 -29.97 28.91 -0.42
CA LEU A 13 -29.01 27.85 -0.08
C LEU A 13 -29.74 26.56 0.34
N THR A 14 -30.82 26.69 1.13
CA THR A 14 -31.67 25.56 1.50
C THR A 14 -32.39 24.97 0.28
N SER A 15 -32.79 25.82 -0.68
CA SER A 15 -33.36 25.39 -1.97
C SER A 15 -32.35 24.65 -2.86
N LEU A 16 -31.09 25.11 -2.91
CA LEU A 16 -30.01 24.42 -3.64
C LEU A 16 -29.65 23.05 -3.03
N LEU A 17 -29.59 22.96 -1.71
CA LEU A 17 -29.25 21.72 -0.99
C LEU A 17 -30.38 20.68 -1.05
N SER A 18 -31.64 21.12 -1.02
CA SER A 18 -32.79 20.23 -1.23
C SER A 18 -32.89 19.68 -2.66
N ARG A 19 -32.45 20.47 -3.67
CA ARG A 19 -32.35 20.03 -5.08
C ARG A 19 -31.19 19.06 -5.34
N LEU A 20 -30.20 19.02 -4.44
CA LEU A 20 -29.07 18.08 -4.45
C LEU A 20 -29.32 16.84 -3.56
N GLY A 21 -30.53 16.68 -3.02
CA GLY A 21 -30.91 15.50 -2.23
C GLY A 21 -30.44 15.51 -0.77
N VAL A 22 -29.86 16.62 -0.29
CA VAL A 22 -29.36 16.74 1.08
C VAL A 22 -30.53 17.16 1.99
N ARG A 23 -31.10 16.18 2.72
CA ARG A 23 -32.03 16.46 3.82
C ARG A 23 -31.22 16.90 5.04
N SER A 24 -31.46 18.13 5.50
CA SER A 24 -30.96 18.63 6.76
C SER A 24 -31.92 18.19 7.86
N ASP A 25 -31.54 17.18 8.62
CA ASP A 25 -32.05 17.00 9.98
C ASP A 25 -30.98 17.43 10.98
N ALA A 26 -31.41 18.27 11.90
CA ALA A 26 -30.60 18.83 12.96
C ALA A 26 -30.35 17.79 14.07
N SER A 27 -29.20 17.97 14.73
CA SER A 27 -28.76 17.35 15.99
C SER A 27 -28.11 15.96 15.91
N ARG A 28 -26.77 15.99 15.95
CA ARG A 28 -25.90 15.27 16.90
C ARG A 28 -24.57 16.03 16.92
N HIS A 29 -23.86 16.05 18.05
CA HIS A 29 -22.45 16.45 18.08
C HIS A 29 -21.68 15.57 17.07
N GLY A 30 -21.59 16.04 15.84
CA GLY A 30 -21.33 15.19 14.67
C GLY A 30 -19.86 14.90 14.54
N ALA A 31 -19.49 13.64 14.73
CA ALA A 31 -18.15 13.19 14.40
C ALA A 31 -17.82 13.61 12.95
N MET A 32 -16.59 14.07 12.73
CA MET A 32 -16.19 14.61 11.44
C MET A 32 -16.07 13.48 10.41
N PRO A 33 -16.49 13.69 9.15
CA PRO A 33 -16.34 12.68 8.12
C PRO A 33 -14.86 12.36 7.91
N LEU A 34 -14.55 11.07 7.75
CA LEU A 34 -13.20 10.61 7.46
C LEU A 34 -12.92 10.80 5.97
N CYS A 35 -11.95 11.67 5.65
CA CYS A 35 -11.53 11.91 4.29
C CYS A 35 -10.21 11.22 3.98
N LEU A 36 -10.14 10.51 2.85
CA LEU A 36 -8.92 9.92 2.33
C LEU A 36 -8.70 10.30 0.87
N VAL A 37 -7.46 10.59 0.50
CA VAL A 37 -7.08 10.85 -0.89
C VAL A 37 -6.18 9.71 -1.36
N ALA A 38 -6.66 8.93 -2.32
CA ALA A 38 -5.88 7.94 -3.05
C ALA A 38 -5.29 8.56 -4.32
N SER A 39 -4.05 8.22 -4.67
CA SER A 39 -3.35 8.76 -5.84
C SER A 39 -2.70 7.64 -6.66
N ILE A 40 -2.91 7.66 -7.98
CA ILE A 40 -2.27 6.74 -8.93
C ILE A 40 -0.92 7.35 -9.37
N PHE A 41 0.15 7.06 -8.65
CA PHE A 41 1.38 7.83 -8.82
C PHE A 41 2.25 7.39 -10.02
N ASN A 42 2.05 6.18 -10.55
CA ASN A 42 2.82 5.65 -11.70
C ASN A 42 2.11 5.82 -13.06
N VAL A 43 0.94 6.47 -13.13
CA VAL A 43 0.17 6.55 -14.38
C VAL A 43 0.91 7.28 -15.51
N ARG A 44 1.65 8.34 -15.19
CA ARG A 44 2.47 9.06 -16.19
C ARG A 44 3.58 8.18 -16.75
N GLN A 45 4.15 7.30 -15.92
CA GLN A 45 5.14 6.33 -16.38
C GLN A 45 4.51 5.29 -17.30
N ILE A 46 3.31 4.81 -16.97
CA ILE A 46 2.52 3.90 -17.82
C ILE A 46 2.25 4.54 -19.19
N GLU A 47 1.82 5.81 -19.22
CA GLU A 47 1.55 6.53 -20.46
C GLU A 47 2.79 6.72 -21.34
N ALA A 48 3.94 6.98 -20.72
CA ALA A 48 5.20 7.17 -21.42
C ALA A 48 5.83 5.86 -21.92
N ALA A 49 5.57 4.76 -21.20
CA ALA A 49 6.15 3.45 -21.50
C ALA A 49 5.31 2.63 -22.48
N TYR A 50 3.99 2.72 -22.39
CA TYR A 50 3.06 2.02 -23.28
C TYR A 50 2.43 3.04 -24.22
N GLU A 51 1.29 3.61 -23.84
CA GLU A 51 0.57 4.63 -24.60
C GLU A 51 -0.36 5.44 -23.67
N ARG A 52 -0.77 6.64 -24.10
CA ARG A 52 -1.74 7.48 -23.35
C ARG A 52 -3.12 6.83 -23.20
N SER A 53 -3.51 6.02 -24.18
CA SER A 53 -4.74 5.22 -24.16
C SER A 53 -4.79 4.31 -22.92
N LEU A 54 -3.69 3.60 -22.64
CA LEU A 54 -3.57 2.73 -21.47
C LEU A 54 -3.65 3.50 -20.15
N GLY A 55 -3.04 4.68 -20.05
CA GLY A 55 -3.19 5.54 -18.87
C GLY A 55 -4.63 5.94 -18.61
N THR A 56 -5.40 6.23 -19.66
CA THR A 56 -6.84 6.52 -19.57
C THR A 56 -7.64 5.30 -19.11
N THR A 57 -7.31 4.10 -19.62
CA THR A 57 -7.90 2.83 -19.17
C THR A 57 -7.59 2.56 -17.70
N VAL A 58 -6.35 2.79 -17.26
CA VAL A 58 -5.94 2.65 -15.85
C VAL A 58 -6.77 3.56 -14.95
N ARG A 59 -6.86 4.84 -15.30
CA ARG A 59 -7.66 5.83 -14.59
C ARG A 59 -9.11 5.39 -14.46
N ARG A 60 -9.74 4.93 -15.54
CA ARG A 60 -11.14 4.48 -15.54
C ARG A 60 -11.32 3.27 -14.64
N ALA A 61 -10.50 2.23 -14.82
CA ALA A 61 -10.60 1.00 -14.04
C ALA A 61 -10.41 1.25 -12.53
N VAL A 62 -9.46 2.11 -12.14
CA VAL A 62 -9.28 2.48 -10.72
C VAL A 62 -10.49 3.25 -10.19
N LEU A 63 -11.10 4.15 -10.96
CA LEU A 63 -12.31 4.86 -10.54
C LEU A 63 -13.50 3.89 -10.34
N GLU A 64 -13.68 2.92 -11.23
CA GLU A 64 -14.76 1.93 -11.06
C GLU A 64 -14.54 1.07 -9.81
N ARG A 65 -13.29 0.64 -9.55
CA ARG A 65 -12.93 -0.06 -8.29
C ARG A 65 -13.24 0.79 -7.06
N ALA A 66 -12.97 2.09 -7.12
CA ALA A 66 -13.28 3.02 -6.03
C ALA A 66 -14.79 3.15 -5.78
N ARG A 67 -15.60 3.22 -6.85
CA ARG A 67 -17.07 3.22 -6.74
C ARG A 67 -17.60 1.95 -6.11
N GLN A 68 -17.09 0.80 -6.53
CA GLN A 68 -17.47 -0.50 -5.95
C GLN A 68 -17.11 -0.58 -4.46
N LEU A 69 -15.94 -0.08 -4.06
CA LEU A 69 -15.55 -0.03 -2.65
C LEU A 69 -16.53 0.80 -1.82
N VAL A 70 -16.87 2.00 -2.29
CA VAL A 70 -17.77 2.90 -1.57
C VAL A 70 -19.21 2.37 -1.50
N MET A 71 -19.65 1.60 -2.49
CA MET A 71 -20.95 0.90 -2.41
C MET A 71 -21.00 -0.13 -1.27
N VAL A 72 -19.87 -0.74 -0.91
CA VAL A 72 -19.78 -1.73 0.17
C VAL A 72 -19.58 -1.05 1.53
N GLU A 73 -18.65 -0.08 1.61
CA GLU A 73 -18.24 0.54 2.87
C GLU A 73 -19.16 1.69 3.34
N GLY A 74 -19.96 2.25 2.42
CA GLY A 74 -20.83 3.40 2.66
C GLY A 74 -20.06 4.72 2.68
N GLY A 75 -20.29 5.59 1.69
CA GLY A 75 -19.66 6.90 1.61
C GLY A 75 -19.81 7.55 0.24
N MET A 76 -18.88 8.44 -0.09
CA MET A 76 -18.80 9.14 -1.36
C MET A 76 -17.41 9.03 -1.99
N VAL A 77 -17.38 9.04 -3.32
CA VAL A 77 -16.14 9.08 -4.11
C VAL A 77 -16.19 10.22 -5.12
N ALA A 78 -15.11 11.00 -5.18
CA ALA A 78 -14.88 12.03 -6.18
C ALA A 78 -13.49 11.88 -6.79
N ARG A 79 -13.29 12.44 -7.98
CA ARG A 79 -12.03 12.33 -8.72
C ARG A 79 -11.57 13.68 -9.23
N SER A 80 -10.28 13.96 -9.07
CA SER A 80 -9.56 15.04 -9.75
C SER A 80 -8.27 14.49 -10.33
N GLY A 81 -8.05 14.65 -11.63
CA GLY A 81 -6.80 14.20 -12.28
C GLY A 81 -6.48 12.72 -11.99
N ASP A 82 -5.33 12.47 -11.36
CA ASP A 82 -4.82 11.14 -10.95
C ASP A 82 -5.18 10.77 -9.49
N HIS A 83 -6.03 11.59 -8.86
CA HIS A 83 -6.41 11.51 -7.46
C HIS A 83 -7.89 11.17 -7.30
N ILE A 84 -8.19 10.43 -6.23
CA ILE A 84 -9.52 9.95 -5.88
C ILE A 84 -9.74 10.30 -4.41
N LEU A 85 -10.73 11.13 -4.14
CA LEU A 85 -11.20 11.47 -2.80
C LEU A 85 -12.25 10.46 -2.38
N PHE A 86 -12.07 9.90 -1.19
CA PHE A 86 -13.06 9.15 -0.46
C PHE A 86 -13.51 9.98 0.75
N ALA A 87 -14.82 10.06 0.95
CA ALA A 87 -15.40 10.64 2.16
C ALA A 87 -16.35 9.61 2.78
N PHE A 88 -16.08 9.23 4.03
CA PHE A 88 -16.89 8.28 4.79
C PHE A 88 -17.63 9.01 5.90
N ASP A 89 -18.91 8.69 6.07
CA ASP A 89 -19.73 9.29 7.12
C ASP A 89 -19.23 8.84 8.50
N ALA A 90 -19.34 9.73 9.48
CA ALA A 90 -18.95 9.41 10.83
C ALA A 90 -19.96 8.44 11.49
N GLY A 91 -19.46 7.42 12.16
CA GLY A 91 -20.18 6.26 12.67
C GLY A 91 -20.30 5.11 11.66
N SER A 92 -19.73 5.22 10.46
CA SER A 92 -19.67 4.12 9.50
C SER A 92 -18.71 3.01 9.97
N GLN A 93 -18.88 1.79 9.44
CA GLN A 93 -17.91 0.71 9.65
C GLN A 93 -16.48 1.14 9.25
N ALA A 94 -16.37 2.03 8.25
CA ALA A 94 -15.11 2.61 7.80
C ALA A 94 -14.38 3.44 8.88
N GLU A 95 -15.08 4.11 9.80
CA GLU A 95 -14.44 4.84 10.92
C GLU A 95 -13.86 3.86 11.96
N SER A 96 -14.57 2.74 12.23
CA SER A 96 -14.07 1.67 13.10
C SER A 96 -12.80 1.00 12.53
N LEU A 97 -12.67 0.96 11.21
CA LEU A 97 -11.50 0.43 10.48
C LEU A 97 -10.35 1.44 10.31
N SER A 98 -10.56 2.70 10.70
CA SER A 98 -9.53 3.76 10.62
C SER A 98 -8.73 3.93 11.93
N GLY A 99 -9.11 3.22 13.00
CA GLY A 99 -8.50 3.31 14.32
C GLY A 99 -7.08 2.71 14.40
N ALA A 100 -6.18 3.45 15.03
CA ALA A 100 -4.83 3.01 15.38
C ALA A 100 -4.86 1.98 16.51
N LEU A 101 -5.00 0.68 16.19
CA LEU A 101 -4.56 -0.53 16.92
C LEU A 101 -5.01 -1.79 16.11
N PRO A 102 -4.43 -2.99 16.30
CA PRO A 102 -3.82 -3.73 15.19
C PRO A 102 -4.71 -4.79 14.54
N MET A 103 -4.66 -4.84 13.21
CA MET A 103 -4.83 -6.02 12.32
C MET A 103 -5.93 -7.04 12.64
N ARG A 104 -7.05 -6.63 13.27
CA ARG A 104 -8.35 -7.27 13.04
C ARG A 104 -9.00 -6.47 11.92
N GLU A 105 -9.01 -7.05 10.73
CA GLU A 105 -9.43 -6.42 9.46
C GLU A 105 -8.43 -5.36 8.96
N ALA A 106 -8.20 -5.31 7.64
CA ALA A 106 -7.24 -4.38 7.05
C ALA A 106 -7.68 -2.94 7.32
N SER A 107 -6.75 -2.07 7.74
CA SER A 107 -7.04 -0.65 7.90
C SER A 107 -7.67 -0.10 6.61
N LEU A 108 -8.61 0.82 6.72
CA LEU A 108 -9.30 1.37 5.54
C LEU A 108 -8.32 1.90 4.46
N PRO A 109 -7.22 2.60 4.78
CA PRO A 109 -6.19 2.94 3.79
C PRO A 109 -5.58 1.74 3.06
N ASP A 110 -5.25 0.66 3.78
CA ASP A 110 -4.67 -0.55 3.20
C ASP A 110 -5.68 -1.28 2.30
N ARG A 111 -6.95 -1.28 2.70
CA ARG A 111 -8.04 -1.82 1.89
C ARG A 111 -8.27 -1.02 0.62
N ILE A 112 -8.20 0.31 0.67
CA ILE A 112 -8.24 1.15 -0.53
C ILE A 112 -7.07 0.82 -1.45
N VAL A 113 -5.84 0.73 -0.94
CA VAL A 113 -4.67 0.34 -1.76
C VAL A 113 -4.88 -1.02 -2.42
N GLU A 114 -5.38 -1.99 -1.66
CA GLU A 114 -5.65 -3.36 -2.15
C GLU A 114 -6.72 -3.37 -3.24
N VAL A 115 -7.87 -2.73 -3.02
CA VAL A 115 -8.97 -2.77 -3.99
C VAL A 115 -8.62 -2.00 -5.26
N LEU A 116 -7.95 -0.85 -5.13
CA LEU A 116 -7.58 -0.02 -6.28
C LEU A 116 -6.39 -0.61 -7.05
N GLY A 117 -5.37 -1.09 -6.34
CA GLY A 117 -4.07 -1.50 -6.88
C GLY A 117 -3.84 -3.00 -6.98
N GLY A 118 -4.66 -3.82 -6.32
CA GLY A 118 -4.41 -5.26 -6.15
C GLY A 118 -4.68 -6.11 -7.38
N ALA A 119 -5.44 -5.62 -8.36
CA ALA A 119 -5.74 -6.36 -9.58
C ALA A 119 -5.06 -5.74 -10.82
N PRO A 120 -4.57 -6.56 -11.77
CA PRO A 120 -3.99 -6.05 -13.00
C PRO A 120 -5.07 -5.34 -13.83
N ILE A 121 -4.62 -4.41 -14.66
CA ILE A 121 -5.46 -3.69 -15.63
C ILE A 121 -4.98 -4.09 -17.02
N TYR A 122 -5.93 -4.58 -17.81
CA TYR A 122 -5.70 -5.00 -19.18
C TYR A 122 -6.07 -3.86 -20.13
N GLY A 123 -5.17 -3.53 -21.04
CA GLY A 123 -5.48 -2.70 -22.20
C GLY A 123 -4.81 -3.25 -23.44
N ASP A 124 -5.11 -2.65 -24.59
CA ASP A 124 -4.68 -3.16 -25.90
C ASP A 124 -3.16 -3.18 -26.04
N SER A 125 -2.48 -2.19 -25.46
CA SER A 125 -1.02 -2.06 -25.49
C SER A 125 -0.30 -2.89 -24.42
N GLY A 126 -1.01 -3.56 -23.51
CA GLY A 126 -0.40 -4.39 -22.47
C GLY A 126 -1.18 -4.48 -21.15
N THR A 127 -0.64 -5.26 -20.23
CA THR A 127 -1.14 -5.42 -18.85
C THR A 127 -0.27 -4.62 -17.89
N VAL A 128 -0.88 -3.91 -16.94
CA VAL A 128 -0.16 -3.09 -15.94
C VAL A 128 -0.80 -3.17 -14.57
N TYR A 129 -0.01 -2.88 -13.53
CA TYR A 129 -0.51 -2.64 -12.18
C TYR A 129 -0.42 -1.15 -11.84
N PRO A 130 -1.53 -0.52 -11.37
CA PRO A 130 -1.47 0.83 -10.88
C PRO A 130 -0.84 0.85 -9.49
N ALA A 131 0.11 1.75 -9.28
CA ALA A 131 0.73 1.95 -7.99
C ALA A 131 -0.05 3.04 -7.23
N ILE A 132 -0.64 2.65 -6.09
CA ILE A 132 -1.58 3.45 -5.31
C ILE A 132 -0.93 3.90 -4.01
N SER A 133 -1.14 5.16 -3.66
CA SER A 133 -0.85 5.70 -2.34
C SER A 133 -2.10 6.33 -1.76
N VAL A 134 -2.28 6.25 -0.44
CA VAL A 134 -3.44 6.80 0.26
C VAL A 134 -2.95 7.69 1.38
N ARG A 135 -3.61 8.84 1.56
CA ARG A 135 -3.37 9.79 2.65
C ARG A 135 -4.68 10.07 3.36
N VAL A 136 -4.67 10.04 4.70
CA VAL A 136 -5.78 10.52 5.52
C VAL A 136 -5.68 12.03 5.59
N VAL A 137 -6.80 12.71 5.45
CA VAL A 137 -6.87 14.17 5.43
C VAL A 137 -7.84 14.65 6.49
N GLY A 138 -7.41 15.64 7.27
CA GLY A 138 -8.30 16.33 8.19
C GLY A 138 -9.39 17.08 7.43
N TYR A 139 -10.63 16.98 7.92
CA TYR A 139 -11.75 17.78 7.42
C TYR A 139 -11.80 19.10 8.21
N GLY A 140 -11.91 20.22 7.52
CA GLY A 140 -12.02 21.55 8.10
C GLY A 140 -12.82 22.49 7.21
N ASP A 141 -13.10 23.70 7.71
CA ASP A 141 -13.93 24.70 7.00
C ASP A 141 -13.23 25.36 5.79
N GLU A 142 -11.98 25.01 5.51
CA GLU A 142 -11.21 25.54 4.38
C GLU A 142 -11.56 24.84 3.06
N SER A 143 -11.33 25.53 1.95
CA SER A 143 -11.51 24.95 0.61
C SER A 143 -10.57 23.75 0.41
N PHE A 144 -11.14 22.59 0.11
CA PHE A 144 -10.38 21.36 -0.10
C PHE A 144 -9.90 21.24 -1.54
N ASP A 145 -8.59 21.24 -1.75
CA ASP A 145 -7.96 20.94 -3.04
C ASP A 145 -7.40 19.51 -3.05
N ILE A 146 -8.05 18.63 -3.82
CA ILE A 146 -7.66 17.23 -3.97
C ILE A 146 -6.23 17.12 -4.52
N ASP A 147 -5.86 17.99 -5.47
CA ASP A 147 -4.58 17.91 -6.16
C ASP A 147 -3.43 18.39 -5.26
N ALA A 148 -3.69 19.34 -4.36
CA ALA A 148 -2.72 19.79 -3.36
C ALA A 148 -2.40 18.72 -2.30
N VAL A 149 -3.37 17.86 -1.97
CA VAL A 149 -3.22 16.82 -0.95
C VAL A 149 -2.71 15.49 -1.54
N GLY A 150 -2.96 15.27 -2.83
CA GLY A 150 -2.52 14.09 -3.56
C GLY A 150 -1.03 13.79 -3.43
N ALA A 151 -0.67 12.50 -3.55
CA ALA A 151 0.74 12.14 -3.60
C ALA A 151 1.37 12.56 -4.94
N VAL A 152 2.64 12.95 -4.88
CA VAL A 152 3.42 13.35 -6.05
C VAL A 152 3.49 12.20 -7.06
N SER A 153 3.07 12.46 -8.30
CA SER A 153 3.24 11.53 -9.41
C SER A 153 4.73 11.36 -9.73
N ILE A 154 5.16 10.12 -9.95
CA ILE A 154 6.55 9.82 -10.32
C ILE A 154 6.73 10.17 -11.80
N PRO A 155 7.67 11.07 -12.15
CA PRO A 155 7.89 11.41 -13.54
C PRO A 155 8.46 10.21 -14.32
N PRO A 156 8.20 10.13 -15.64
CA PRO A 156 8.89 9.18 -16.51
C PRO A 156 10.40 9.37 -16.43
N GLY A 157 11.14 8.26 -16.49
CA GLY A 157 12.60 8.30 -16.56
C GLY A 157 13.07 8.89 -17.88
N ARG A 158 14.20 9.59 -17.83
CA ARG A 158 14.78 10.32 -18.98
C ARG A 158 15.96 9.61 -19.64
N LEU A 159 16.46 8.53 -19.02
CA LEU A 159 17.62 7.79 -19.52
C LEU A 159 17.24 6.90 -20.72
N PRO A 160 18.16 6.72 -21.70
CA PRO A 160 17.99 5.72 -22.74
C PRO A 160 17.72 4.34 -22.13
N GLY A 161 16.80 3.57 -22.72
CA GLY A 161 16.45 2.24 -22.21
C GLY A 161 15.43 2.22 -21.06
N TRP A 162 15.06 3.38 -20.48
CA TRP A 162 14.11 3.43 -19.36
C TRP A 162 12.76 2.80 -19.70
N ARG A 163 12.24 3.04 -20.91
CA ARG A 163 10.97 2.46 -21.36
C ARG A 163 11.02 0.93 -21.36
N GLN A 164 12.06 0.35 -21.95
CA GLN A 164 12.25 -1.10 -21.99
C GLN A 164 12.41 -1.67 -20.59
N GLN A 165 13.15 -0.97 -19.71
CA GLN A 165 13.29 -1.37 -18.32
C GLN A 165 11.96 -1.35 -17.58
N PHE A 166 11.16 -0.29 -17.74
CA PHE A 166 9.85 -0.16 -17.09
C PHE A 166 8.89 -1.27 -17.54
N GLN A 167 8.86 -1.57 -18.85
CA GLN A 167 8.06 -2.66 -19.39
C GLN A 167 8.54 -4.04 -18.89
N GLY A 168 9.85 -4.26 -18.82
CA GLY A 168 10.45 -5.48 -18.28
C GLY A 168 10.19 -5.65 -16.77
N ASP A 169 10.28 -4.56 -16.01
CA ASP A 169 9.94 -4.54 -14.59
C ASP A 169 8.46 -4.88 -14.41
N MET A 170 7.56 -4.32 -15.24
CA MET A 170 6.12 -4.58 -15.17
C MET A 170 5.79 -6.04 -15.49
N ALA A 171 6.41 -6.62 -16.53
CA ALA A 171 6.26 -8.04 -16.85
C ALA A 171 6.73 -8.92 -15.69
N THR A 172 7.85 -8.56 -15.06
CA THR A 172 8.39 -9.26 -13.89
C THR A 172 7.44 -9.17 -12.69
N ALA A 173 6.87 -8.00 -12.41
CA ALA A 173 5.88 -7.81 -11.35
C ALA A 173 4.59 -8.60 -11.60
N ILE A 174 4.12 -8.66 -12.85
CA ILE A 174 2.96 -9.48 -13.23
C ILE A 174 3.22 -10.96 -12.99
N ALA A 175 4.39 -11.46 -13.40
CA ALA A 175 4.76 -12.86 -13.16
C ALA A 175 4.85 -13.17 -11.67
N LEU A 176 5.44 -12.27 -10.88
CA LEU A 176 5.54 -12.41 -9.43
C LEU A 176 4.16 -12.46 -8.76
N PHE A 177 3.27 -11.52 -9.09
CA PHE A 177 1.94 -11.48 -8.47
C PHE A 177 1.05 -12.64 -8.91
N ARG A 178 1.20 -13.14 -10.15
CA ARG A 178 0.57 -14.39 -10.55
C ARG A 178 1.10 -15.57 -9.73
N ALA A 179 2.42 -15.68 -9.56
CA ALA A 179 3.01 -16.73 -8.72
C ALA A 179 2.51 -16.66 -7.26
N MET A 180 2.28 -15.44 -6.76
CA MET A 180 1.69 -15.22 -5.44
C MET A 180 0.24 -15.69 -5.38
N ASP A 181 -0.58 -15.32 -6.36
CA ASP A 181 -1.99 -15.71 -6.45
C ASP A 181 -2.16 -17.22 -6.68
N ASP A 182 -1.21 -17.84 -7.39
CA ASP A 182 -1.14 -19.30 -7.61
C ASP A 182 -0.63 -20.08 -6.38
N GLY A 183 -0.28 -19.42 -5.27
CA GLY A 183 0.29 -20.06 -4.09
C GLY A 183 1.70 -20.65 -4.32
N ARG A 184 2.42 -20.17 -5.34
CA ARG A 184 3.77 -20.62 -5.68
C ARG A 184 4.86 -19.88 -4.91
N LEU A 185 4.54 -18.74 -4.28
CA LEU A 185 5.49 -18.07 -3.39
C LEU A 185 5.53 -18.74 -2.01
N VAL A 186 6.74 -18.85 -1.46
CA VAL A 186 7.00 -19.51 -0.18
C VAL A 186 7.88 -18.62 0.66
N VAL A 187 7.55 -18.55 1.95
CA VAL A 187 8.44 -18.01 2.97
C VAL A 187 9.21 -19.17 3.56
N GLU A 188 10.48 -19.31 3.16
CA GLU A 188 11.38 -20.32 3.71
C GLU A 188 12.00 -19.79 4.99
N VAL A 189 12.05 -20.67 6.00
CA VAL A 189 12.48 -20.34 7.35
C VAL A 189 13.65 -21.25 7.71
N THR A 190 14.88 -20.73 7.63
CA THR A 190 16.11 -21.52 7.79
C THR A 190 16.71 -21.25 9.17
N PRO A 191 17.01 -22.28 9.98
CA PRO A 191 17.62 -22.07 11.29
C PRO A 191 19.03 -21.47 11.15
N VAL A 192 19.32 -20.45 11.96
CA VAL A 192 20.64 -19.85 12.12
C VAL A 192 21.05 -20.09 13.57
N GLN A 193 22.13 -20.86 13.77
CA GLN A 193 22.71 -21.01 15.10
C GLN A 193 23.39 -19.69 15.49
N ALA A 194 22.93 -19.09 16.59
CA ALA A 194 23.67 -18.04 17.25
C ALA A 194 24.71 -18.68 18.17
N ASP A 195 25.94 -18.18 18.14
CA ASP A 195 27.01 -18.65 19.01
C ASP A 195 26.59 -18.53 20.50
N ALA A 196 26.73 -19.65 21.21
CA ALA A 196 26.79 -19.80 22.66
C ALA A 196 25.53 -19.57 23.53
N LEU A 197 24.35 -19.20 23.02
CA LEU A 197 23.12 -19.13 23.83
C LEU A 197 21.93 -19.76 23.10
N GLU A 198 21.19 -20.63 23.80
CA GLU A 198 20.12 -21.56 23.37
C GLU A 198 18.87 -20.93 22.68
N THR A 199 19.04 -19.90 21.87
CA THR A 199 17.95 -19.30 21.09
C THR A 199 18.16 -19.61 19.61
N ASN A 200 17.39 -20.57 19.10
CA ASN A 200 17.28 -20.83 17.67
C ASN A 200 16.61 -19.64 16.99
N TYR A 201 17.38 -18.89 16.22
CA TYR A 201 16.84 -17.87 15.34
C TYR A 201 16.59 -18.48 13.97
N TYR A 202 15.59 -17.98 13.27
CA TYR A 202 15.33 -18.41 11.90
C TYR A 202 15.43 -17.22 10.93
N MET A 203 16.12 -17.46 9.81
CA MET A 203 16.26 -16.56 8.68
C MET A 203 15.11 -16.76 7.71
N LEU A 204 14.60 -15.66 7.16
CA LEU A 204 13.50 -15.67 6.21
C LEU A 204 14.03 -15.48 4.79
N ALA A 205 13.67 -16.36 3.88
CA ALA A 205 13.93 -16.21 2.45
C ALA A 205 12.61 -16.24 1.69
N LEU A 206 12.45 -15.32 0.73
CA LEU A 206 11.32 -15.34 -0.19
C LEU A 206 11.70 -16.08 -1.46
N THR A 207 11.03 -17.20 -1.71
CA THR A 207 11.29 -18.05 -2.88
C THR A 207 10.03 -18.28 -3.69
N GLU A 208 10.20 -18.52 -4.99
CA GLU A 208 9.17 -19.03 -5.88
C GLU A 208 9.41 -20.52 -6.11
N ARG A 209 8.37 -21.34 -5.90
CA ARG A 209 8.37 -22.76 -6.23
C ARG A 209 8.05 -22.96 -7.71
N ILE A 210 8.99 -23.56 -8.43
CA ILE A 210 8.85 -23.92 -9.85
C ILE A 210 9.10 -25.43 -9.96
N GLY A 211 8.01 -26.21 -10.00
CA GLY A 211 8.08 -27.66 -9.89
C GLY A 211 8.68 -28.08 -8.54
N ASN A 212 9.76 -28.88 -8.57
CA ASN A 212 10.47 -29.33 -7.37
C ASN A 212 11.63 -28.42 -6.95
N LYS A 213 11.83 -27.27 -7.60
CA LYS A 213 12.91 -26.33 -7.28
C LYS A 213 12.34 -25.04 -6.70
N THR A 214 13.12 -24.39 -5.86
CA THR A 214 12.83 -23.04 -5.36
C THR A 214 13.83 -22.05 -5.94
N ARG A 215 13.35 -20.84 -6.27
CA ARG A 215 14.14 -19.77 -6.85
C ARG A 215 14.05 -18.52 -5.98
N PRO A 216 15.18 -17.87 -5.61
CA PRO A 216 15.16 -16.60 -4.91
C PRO A 216 14.51 -15.48 -5.74
N LEU A 217 13.78 -14.58 -5.08
CA LEU A 217 13.02 -13.51 -5.74
C LEU A 217 13.83 -12.24 -6.05
N GLY A 218 15.13 -12.16 -5.73
CA GLY A 218 15.90 -10.90 -5.68
C GLY A 218 15.71 -9.93 -6.86
N ILE A 219 15.73 -10.42 -8.10
CA ILE A 219 15.53 -9.56 -9.30
C ILE A 219 14.08 -9.04 -9.38
N ALA A 220 13.10 -9.89 -9.07
CA ALA A 220 11.68 -9.53 -9.15
C ALA A 220 11.31 -8.46 -8.11
N LEU A 221 12.00 -8.48 -6.98
CA LEU A 221 11.77 -7.54 -5.90
C LEU A 221 12.27 -6.14 -6.24
N THR A 222 13.49 -6.05 -6.80
CA THR A 222 14.04 -4.78 -7.30
C THR A 222 13.15 -4.17 -8.40
N ALA A 223 12.50 -4.99 -9.22
CA ALA A 223 11.54 -4.53 -10.22
C ALA A 223 10.26 -3.96 -9.57
N VAL A 224 9.66 -4.68 -8.62
CA VAL A 224 8.45 -4.25 -7.89
C VAL A 224 8.68 -2.97 -7.11
N GLU A 225 9.88 -2.79 -6.56
CA GLU A 225 10.28 -1.55 -5.89
C GLU A 225 10.39 -0.36 -6.82
N ARG A 226 11.07 -0.52 -7.96
CA ARG A 226 11.17 0.53 -8.98
C ARG A 226 9.80 0.97 -9.50
N LEU A 227 8.83 0.06 -9.51
CA LEU A 227 7.45 0.34 -9.87
C LEU A 227 6.59 0.89 -8.73
N GLY A 228 7.08 0.86 -7.48
CA GLY A 228 6.32 1.25 -6.29
C GLY A 228 5.18 0.29 -5.92
N LEU A 229 5.27 -0.98 -6.34
CA LEU A 229 4.23 -2.00 -6.15
C LEU A 229 4.47 -2.88 -4.91
N THR A 230 5.29 -2.43 -3.97
CA THR A 230 5.73 -3.22 -2.81
C THR A 230 4.61 -3.57 -1.84
N ARG A 231 3.63 -2.68 -1.62
CA ARG A 231 2.59 -2.85 -0.58
C ARG A 231 1.85 -4.19 -0.65
N ARG A 232 1.53 -4.66 -1.86
CA ARG A 232 0.84 -5.95 -2.05
C ARG A 232 1.72 -7.12 -1.58
N LEU A 233 3.01 -7.08 -1.92
CA LEU A 233 3.97 -8.07 -1.46
C LEU A 233 4.19 -7.97 0.05
N ASP A 234 4.36 -6.76 0.60
CA ASP A 234 4.57 -6.52 2.04
C ASP A 234 3.46 -7.20 2.85
N ARG A 235 2.20 -7.02 2.43
CA ARG A 235 1.04 -7.63 3.08
C ARG A 235 1.03 -9.16 2.97
N TRP A 236 1.34 -9.70 1.78
CA TRP A 236 1.44 -11.14 1.61
C TRP A 236 2.51 -11.73 2.54
N VAL A 237 3.70 -11.12 2.61
CA VAL A 237 4.78 -11.56 3.50
C VAL A 237 4.36 -11.53 4.96
N VAL A 238 3.73 -10.44 5.42
CA VAL A 238 3.27 -10.31 6.80
C VAL A 238 2.23 -11.38 7.15
N ASN A 239 1.27 -11.63 6.27
CA ASN A 239 0.24 -12.65 6.49
C ASN A 239 0.85 -14.06 6.50
N SER A 240 1.69 -14.39 5.52
CA SER A 240 2.39 -15.68 5.46
C SER A 240 3.26 -15.91 6.70
N LEU A 241 3.98 -14.89 7.17
CA LEU A 241 4.78 -14.98 8.40
C LEU A 241 3.92 -15.20 9.63
N ARG A 242 2.78 -14.51 9.73
CA ARG A 242 1.84 -14.73 10.83
C ARG A 242 1.35 -16.18 10.84
N GLU A 243 0.95 -16.72 9.69
CA GLU A 243 0.53 -18.13 9.58
C GLU A 243 1.63 -19.09 10.06
N VAL A 244 2.87 -18.88 9.62
CA VAL A 244 4.00 -19.71 10.06
C VAL A 244 4.25 -19.59 11.56
N LEU A 245 4.17 -18.39 12.14
CA LEU A 245 4.37 -18.14 13.58
C LEU A 245 3.22 -18.69 14.45
N VAL A 246 1.99 -18.72 13.93
CA VAL A 246 0.84 -19.35 14.59
C VAL A 246 1.01 -20.87 14.60
N LEU A 247 1.45 -21.45 13.48
CA LEU A 247 1.69 -22.90 13.35
C LEU A 247 2.92 -23.37 14.15
N ASN A 248 3.87 -22.48 14.46
CA ASN A 248 5.08 -22.80 15.20
C ASN A 248 5.25 -21.89 16.43
N PRO A 249 4.50 -22.11 17.53
CA PRO A 249 4.44 -21.17 18.66
C PRO A 249 5.76 -20.94 19.40
N SER A 250 6.70 -21.88 19.33
CA SER A 250 8.04 -21.80 19.94
C SER A 250 9.07 -21.07 19.09
N MET A 251 8.74 -20.73 17.85
CA MET A 251 9.67 -20.15 16.89
C MET A 251 9.92 -18.67 17.18
N LYS A 252 11.20 -18.29 17.30
CA LYS A 252 11.64 -16.90 17.34
C LYS A 252 12.34 -16.56 16.03
N VAL A 253 11.84 -15.55 15.33
CA VAL A 253 12.34 -15.18 14.01
C VAL A 253 13.24 -13.97 14.13
N LYS A 254 14.42 -14.03 13.53
CA LYS A 254 15.31 -12.88 13.39
C LYS A 254 15.27 -12.44 11.94
N LEU A 255 14.76 -11.24 11.70
CA LEU A 255 14.85 -10.62 10.39
C LEU A 255 16.28 -10.11 10.22
N ASN A 256 17.15 -10.94 9.62
CA ASN A 256 18.52 -10.52 9.34
C ASN A 256 18.49 -9.42 8.27
N THR A 257 19.27 -8.36 8.48
CA THR A 257 19.44 -7.24 7.56
C THR A 257 20.23 -7.60 6.31
N SER A 258 20.86 -8.76 6.27
CA SER A 258 21.64 -9.26 5.14
C SER A 258 21.12 -10.62 4.69
N ILE A 259 20.19 -10.60 3.73
CA ILE A 259 19.91 -11.75 2.88
C ILE A 259 20.64 -11.47 1.57
N ASP A 260 21.46 -12.40 1.09
CA ASP A 260 22.05 -12.32 -0.25
C ASP A 260 20.93 -12.12 -1.28
N GLY A 261 20.85 -10.90 -1.82
CA GLY A 261 19.91 -10.54 -2.89
C GLY A 261 18.60 -9.82 -2.51
N MET A 262 18.45 -9.23 -1.32
CA MET A 262 17.30 -8.33 -0.96
C MET A 262 17.71 -7.26 0.06
N LEU A 263 17.18 -6.04 0.17
CA LEU A 263 16.37 -5.05 -0.58
C LEU A 263 16.57 -3.70 0.20
N PRO A 264 16.39 -2.51 -0.41
CA PRO A 264 16.44 -1.20 0.22
C PRO A 264 15.80 -1.14 1.62
N GLU A 265 16.55 -0.60 2.57
CA GLU A 265 16.23 -0.46 3.99
C GLU A 265 14.77 -0.08 4.31
N ALA A 266 14.13 0.71 3.43
CA ALA A 266 12.74 1.14 3.54
C ALA A 266 11.71 0.00 3.45
N TRP A 267 11.91 -1.04 2.62
CA TRP A 267 10.99 -2.20 2.56
C TRP A 267 11.07 -3.02 3.84
N ARG A 268 12.31 -3.31 4.27
CA ARG A 268 12.63 -4.03 5.50
C ARG A 268 11.95 -3.40 6.71
N LEU A 269 12.12 -2.09 6.91
CA LEU A 269 11.53 -1.35 8.02
C LEU A 269 9.99 -1.38 7.99
N ARG A 270 9.34 -1.38 6.82
CA ARG A 270 7.88 -1.46 6.72
C ARG A 270 7.32 -2.81 7.13
N VAL A 271 7.88 -3.90 6.61
CA VAL A 271 7.47 -5.27 6.99
C VAL A 271 7.71 -5.50 8.49
N MET A 272 8.84 -5.01 9.00
CA MET A 272 9.17 -5.09 10.43
C MET A 272 8.18 -4.32 11.31
N ASN A 273 7.87 -3.07 10.96
CA ASN A 273 6.89 -2.28 11.72
C ASN A 273 5.52 -2.96 11.72
N ALA A 274 5.09 -3.55 10.60
CA ALA A 274 3.82 -4.28 10.54
C ALA A 274 3.80 -5.51 11.47
N LEU A 275 4.88 -6.27 11.55
CA LEU A 275 5.01 -7.44 12.43
C LEU A 275 5.15 -7.06 13.91
N LEU A 276 5.82 -5.94 14.21
CA LEU A 276 5.97 -5.38 15.56
C LEU A 276 4.72 -4.65 16.07
N LEU A 277 3.69 -4.49 15.25
CA LEU A 277 2.40 -3.95 15.69
C LEU A 277 1.39 -5.06 16.02
N SER A 278 1.71 -6.33 15.75
CA SER A 278 0.84 -7.48 16.04
C SER A 278 1.19 -8.08 17.42
N PRO A 279 0.31 -7.96 18.45
CA PRO A 279 0.64 -8.32 19.83
C PRO A 279 1.09 -9.78 20.02
N GLU A 280 0.59 -10.67 19.17
CA GLU A 280 0.89 -12.11 19.19
C GLU A 280 2.27 -12.46 18.61
N THR A 281 2.84 -11.59 17.77
CA THR A 281 4.12 -11.81 17.08
C THR A 281 5.25 -10.92 17.59
N VAL A 282 4.94 -9.80 18.27
CA VAL A 282 5.92 -8.84 18.81
C VAL A 282 6.99 -9.47 19.68
N SER A 283 6.61 -10.36 20.60
CA SER A 283 7.56 -11.04 21.51
C SER A 283 8.41 -12.10 20.80
N ARG A 284 8.12 -12.40 19.53
CA ARG A 284 8.73 -13.49 18.75
C ARG A 284 9.56 -13.00 17.57
N VAL A 285 9.55 -11.70 17.27
CA VAL A 285 10.33 -11.08 16.19
C VAL A 285 11.45 -10.23 16.80
N ALA A 286 12.70 -10.65 16.60
CA ALA A 286 13.89 -9.89 17.00
C ALA A 286 14.50 -9.14 15.81
N VAL A 287 14.94 -7.91 16.05
CA VAL A 287 15.61 -7.05 15.07
C VAL A 287 17.12 -7.09 15.32
N ASP A 288 17.92 -7.41 14.30
CA ASP A 288 19.33 -6.98 14.34
C ASP A 288 19.39 -5.48 14.07
N ALA A 289 19.88 -4.72 15.06
CA ALA A 289 20.37 -3.38 14.81
C ALA A 289 21.52 -3.51 13.79
N ALA A 290 21.42 -2.79 12.68
CA ALA A 290 22.48 -2.74 11.68
C ALA A 290 23.83 -2.53 12.37
N HIS A 291 24.78 -3.44 12.14
CA HIS A 291 26.17 -3.20 12.47
C HIS A 291 26.68 -2.07 11.57
N GLY A 292 26.46 -0.83 12.02
CA GLY A 292 27.26 0.29 11.60
C GLY A 292 28.70 0.02 12.02
N ALA A 293 29.56 -0.17 11.03
CA ALA A 293 30.98 0.15 11.10
C ALA A 293 31.73 -0.25 12.39
N ILE A 294 32.19 -1.49 12.49
CA ILE A 294 33.54 -1.84 12.97
C ILE A 294 33.82 -3.22 12.37
N LEU A 295 34.63 -3.29 11.31
CA LEU A 295 35.62 -4.34 11.04
C LEU A 295 36.36 -4.04 9.72
N SER A 296 36.71 -2.77 9.50
CA SER A 296 37.87 -2.42 8.67
C SER A 296 39.04 -2.15 9.60
N ARG A 297 39.64 -3.22 10.14
CA ARG A 297 41.04 -3.35 10.59
C ARG A 297 41.14 -4.59 11.49
N HIS A 298 41.43 -5.73 10.88
CA HIS A 298 42.48 -6.67 11.29
C HIS A 298 42.48 -7.93 10.42
N ARG A 299 43.00 -7.76 9.20
CA ARG A 299 43.90 -8.71 8.53
C ARG A 299 45.07 -7.87 8.01
N GLY A 300 46.34 -8.19 8.19
CA GLY A 300 47.03 -9.20 8.99
C GLY A 300 48.31 -8.54 9.54
N ALA A 301 49.36 -9.24 9.93
CA ALA A 301 49.67 -10.64 10.02
C ALA A 301 50.82 -10.74 11.05
N ALA A 302 51.18 -11.96 11.43
CA ALA A 302 52.54 -12.24 11.86
C ALA A 302 53.58 -11.75 10.82
#